data_AF-A0A3N7DMJ1-F1
#
_entry.id   AF-A0A3N7DMJ1-F1
#
_cell.length_a   1.000
_cell.length_b   1.000
_cell.length_c   1.000
_cell.angle_alpha   90.00
_cell.angle_beta   90.00
_cell.angle_gamma   90.00
#
_symmetry.space_group_name_H-M   'P 1'
#
loop_
_entity.id
_entity.type
_entity.pdbx_description
1 polymer ?
#
loop_
_entity_poly.entity_id
_entity_poly.type
_entity_poly.pdbx_seq_one_letter_code
_entity_poly.pdbx_strand_id
1 'polypeptide(L)' 'MAYNRNNHLKRVESVVNLYHQVKEQDVPDTYILRVVFPKHNIFISRRTWVNYKGMKPSEYRTQLALF' A
#
# COMPACT_ATOMS: atom_id res chain seq x y z
N MET A 1 4.71 21.55 -7.00
CA MET A 1 5.01 20.19 -7.53
C MET A 1 3.75 19.63 -8.16
N ALA A 2 3.78 19.24 -9.43
CA ALA A 2 2.63 18.60 -10.06
C ALA A 2 2.42 17.20 -9.47
N TYR A 3 1.20 16.88 -9.05
CA TYR A 3 0.87 15.56 -8.54
C TYR A 3 0.94 14.54 -9.68
N ASN A 4 1.95 13.66 -9.66
CA ASN A 4 2.03 12.57 -10.63
C ASN A 4 1.21 11.37 -10.14
N ARG A 5 0.01 11.24 -10.71
CA ARG A 5 -0.93 10.14 -10.40
C ARG A 5 -0.28 8.77 -10.58
N ASN A 6 0.52 8.57 -11.63
CA ASN A 6 1.13 7.26 -11.91
C ASN A 6 2.15 6.87 -10.83
N ASN A 7 2.93 7.83 -10.33
CA ASN A 7 3.85 7.57 -9.22
C ASN A 7 3.09 7.25 -7.93
N HIS A 8 1.95 7.90 -7.70
CA HIS A 8 1.09 7.59 -6.55
C HIS A 8 0.56 6.15 -6.62
N LEU A 9 0.03 5.71 -7.76
CA LEU A 9 -0.51 4.36 -7.92
C LEU A 9 0.56 3.29 -7.73
N LYS A 10 1.77 3.47 -8.29
CA LYS A 10 2.91 2.58 -8.04
C LYS A 10 3.26 2.48 -6.56
N ARG A 11 3.20 3.59 -5.83
CA ARG A 11 3.41 3.61 -4.38
C ARG A 11 2.31 2.84 -3.65
N VAL A 12 1.04 3.05 -3.99
CA VAL A 12 -0.08 2.30 -3.41
C VAL A 12 0.12 0.80 -3.60
N GLU A 13 0.43 0.37 -4.83
CA GLU A 13 0.70 -1.02 -5.15
C GLU A 13 1.83 -1.61 -4.29
N SER A 14 2.96 -0.90 -4.18
CA SER A 14 4.09 -1.36 -3.35
C SER A 14 3.74 -1.53 -1.88
N VAL A 15 2.94 -0.60 -1.32
CA VAL A 15 2.54 -0.61 0.09
C VAL A 15 1.59 -1.77 0.36
N VAL A 16 0.60 -1.98 -0.54
CA VAL A 16 -0.36 -3.07 -0.41
C VAL A 16 0.31 -4.43 -0.58
N ASN A 17 1.23 -4.57 -1.55
CA ASN A 17 1.99 -5.81 -1.71
C ASN A 17 2.84 -6.13 -0.47
N LEU A 18 3.55 -5.13 0.09
CA LEU A 18 4.30 -5.30 1.33
C LEU A 18 3.39 -5.72 2.48
N TYR A 19 2.23 -5.06 2.64
CA TYR A 19 1.26 -5.41 3.66
C TYR A 19 0.83 -6.88 3.54
N HIS A 20 0.52 -7.37 2.34
CA HIS A 20 0.14 -8.77 2.14
C HIS A 20 1.24 -9.77 2.49
N GLN A 21 2.52 -9.39 2.32
CA GLN A 21 3.65 -10.24 2.70
C GLN A 21 3.85 -10.33 4.22
N VAL A 22 3.58 -9.23 4.94
CA VAL A 22 3.82 -9.15 6.40
C VAL A 22 2.57 -9.40 7.24
N LYS A 23 1.39 -9.46 6.61
CA LYS A 23 0.13 -9.63 7.32
C LYS A 23 -0.06 -11.08 7.73
N GLU A 24 0.03 -11.31 9.03
CA GLU A 24 -0.35 -12.55 9.70
C GLU A 24 -1.72 -12.40 10.38
N GLN A 25 -2.34 -13.52 10.75
CA GLN A 25 -3.69 -13.55 11.34
C GLN A 25 -3.76 -12.80 12.68
N ASP A 26 -2.73 -12.92 13.51
CA ASP A 26 -2.69 -12.37 14.87
C ASP A 26 -2.08 -10.95 14.96
N VAL A 27 -1.47 -10.45 13.88
CA VAL A 27 -0.79 -9.15 13.90
C VAL A 27 -1.77 -8.03 13.53
N PRO A 28 -2.00 -7.03 14.42
CA PRO A 28 -2.92 -5.94 14.11
C PRO A 28 -2.33 -4.96 13.09
N ASP A 29 -3.18 -4.38 12.24
CA ASP A 29 -2.77 -3.42 11.19
C ASP A 29 -2.02 -2.23 11.79
N THR A 30 -2.37 -1.79 12.99
CA THR A 30 -1.70 -0.70 13.71
C THR A 30 -0.25 -1.01 14.07
N TYR A 31 0.07 -2.27 14.37
CA TYR A 31 1.44 -2.70 14.63
C TYR A 31 2.27 -2.65 13.34
N ILE A 32 1.71 -3.15 12.24
CA ILE A 32 2.37 -3.14 10.92
C ILE A 32 2.71 -1.71 10.51
N LEU A 33 1.76 -0.78 10.64
CA LEU A 33 1.97 0.63 10.32
C LEU A 33 3.04 1.30 11.20
N ARG A 34 3.11 0.95 12.49
CA ARG A 34 4.03 1.59 13.44
C ARG A 34 5.43 0.98 13.45
N VAL A 35 5.55 -0.32 13.20
CA VAL A 35 6.80 -1.07 13.42
C VAL A 35 7.40 -1.60 12.13
N VAL A 36 6.57 -2.10 11.21
CA VAL A 36 7.05 -2.78 9.99
C VAL A 36 7.26 -1.77 8.86
N PHE A 37 6.28 -0.92 8.58
CA PHE A 37 6.34 0.05 7.49
C PHE A 37 7.53 1.03 7.57
N PRO A 38 7.89 1.57 8.76
CA PRO A 38 9.09 2.40 8.89
C PRO A 38 10.39 1.70 8.55
N LYS A 39 10.50 0.37 8.74
CA LYS A 39 11.68 -0.42 8.34
C LYS A 39 11.89 -0.43 6.82
N HIS A 40 10.82 -0.20 6.06
CA HIS A 40 10.84 -0.10 4.60
C HIS A 40 10.79 1.37 4.11
N ASN A 41 11.07 2.35 4.98
CA ASN A 41 10.97 3.78 4.70
C ASN A 41 9.56 4.24 4.26
N ILE A 42 8.52 3.53 4.70
CA ILE A 42 7.12 3.88 4.42
C ILE A 42 6.54 4.56 5.66
N PHE A 43 6.37 5.87 5.58
CA PHE A 43 5.74 6.67 6.64
C PHE A 43 4.36 7.12 6.16
N ILE A 44 3.31 6.44 6.61
CA ILE A 44 1.92 6.79 6.27
C ILE A 44 1.05 6.82 7.53
N SER A 45 0.01 7.65 7.51
CA SER A 45 -0.98 7.68 8.58
C SER A 45 -1.94 6.49 8.48
N ARG A 46 -2.59 6.13 9.58
CA ARG A 46 -3.67 5.13 9.58
C ARG A 46 -4.78 5.48 8.60
N ARG A 47 -5.13 6.77 8.44
CA ARG A 47 -6.14 7.23 7.48
C ARG A 47 -5.71 6.96 6.04
N THR A 48 -4.46 7.27 5.72
CA THR A 48 -3.87 6.99 4.40
C THR A 48 -3.91 5.49 4.10
N TRP A 49 -3.58 4.66 5.09
CA TRP A 49 -3.67 3.20 4.97
C TRP A 49 -5.10 2.72 4.68
N VAL A 50 -6.10 3.19 5.43
CA VAL A 50 -7.50 2.84 5.19
C VAL A 50 -7.95 3.22 3.78
N ASN A 51 -7.51 4.38 3.27
CA ASN A 51 -7.79 4.78 1.90
C ASN A 51 -7.17 3.80 0.88
N TYR A 52 -5.90 3.42 1.07
CA TYR A 52 -5.22 2.45 0.18
C TYR A 52 -5.88 1.07 0.24
N LYS A 53 -6.28 0.62 1.43
CA LYS A 53 -6.98 -0.66 1.64
C LYS A 53 -8.37 -0.67 0.99
N GLY A 54 -9.02 0.49 0.87
CA GLY A 54 -10.31 0.64 0.19
C GLY A 54 -10.22 0.78 -1.33
N MET A 55 -9.04 1.00 -1.89
CA MET A 55 -8.86 1.08 -3.34
C MET A 55 -9.01 -0.30 -3.98
N LYS A 56 -9.71 -0.37 -5.10
CA LYS A 56 -9.84 -1.62 -5.86
C LYS A 56 -8.50 -1.94 -6.53
N PRO A 57 -8.09 -3.22 -6.62
CA PRO A 57 -6.87 -3.60 -7.33
C PRO A 57 -6.80 -3.07 -8.77
N SER A 58 -7.94 -2.95 -9.46
CA SER A 58 -8.05 -2.37 -10.80
C SER A 58 -7.68 -0.88 -10.88
N GLU A 59 -7.68 -0.15 -9.77
CA GLU A 59 -7.40 1.28 -9.74
C GLU A 59 -5.89 1.58 -9.67
N TYR A 60 -5.10 0.66 -9.12
CA TYR A 60 -3.66 0.85 -8.92
C TYR A 60 -2.78 -0.20 -9.59
N ARG A 61 -3.27 -1.42 -9.87
CA ARG A 61 -2.55 -2.36 -10.72
C ARG A 61 -2.81 -2.03 -12.17
N THR A 62 -1.75 -1.85 -12.94
CA THR A 62 -1.88 -1.84 -14.40
C THR A 62 -2.25 -3.26 -14.82
N GLN A 63 -3.34 -3.41 -15.57
CA GLN A 63 -3.78 -4.71 -16.07
C GLN A 63 -2.60 -5.36 -16.82
N LEU A 64 -2.12 -6.51 -16.35
CA LEU A 64 -1.17 -7.30 -17.13
C LEU A 64 -1.89 -7.61 -18.44
N ALA A 65 -1.43 -7.05 -19.55
CA ALA A 65 -1.95 -7.37 -20.85
C ALA A 65 -1.76 -8.88 -21.02
N LEU A 66 -2.87 -9.62 -21.01
CA LEU A 66 -2.90 -11.01 -21.45
C LEU A 66 -2.73 -10.92 -22.98
N PHE A 67 -1.47 -10.99 -23.41
CA PHE A 67 -1.12 -11.20 -24.81
C PHE A 67 -1.40 -12.66 -25.18
#